data_AF-A0A918Y1F0-F1
#
_entry.id   AF-A0A918Y1F0-F1
#
_cell.length_a   1.000
_cell.length_b   1.000
_cell.length_c   1.000
_cell.angle_alpha   90.00
_cell.angle_beta   90.00
_cell.angle_gamma   90.00
#
_symmetry.space_group_name_H-M   'P 1'
#
loop_
_entity.id
_entity.type
_entity.pdbx_description
1 polymer ?
#
loop_
_entity_poly.entity_id
_entity_poly.type
_entity_poly.pdbx_seq_one_letter_code
_entity_poly.pdbx_strand_id
1 'polypeptide(L)'
;MCPEAACTHGTACLGHTGNKSREGRSVLVPDPKVVRTLLTRYASLKIAQAERERAETARELEDVSYTLCVMMGTAGIHEAIARADALLLASGRAADVTTDTDGESGLSLAV
;
A
#
# COMPACT_ATOMS: atom_id res chain seq x y z
N MET A 1 -15.92 -23.70 17.78
CA MET A 1 -16.34 -23.63 16.37
C MET A 1 -15.40 -22.64 15.72
N CYS A 2 -14.25 -23.14 15.28
CA CYS A 2 -13.13 -22.34 14.76
C CYS A 2 -13.12 -22.50 13.24
N PRO A 3 -13.10 -21.44 12.43
CA PRO A 3 -12.73 -21.55 11.03
C PRO A 3 -11.21 -21.41 10.93
N GLU A 4 -10.50 -22.52 11.16
CA GLU A 4 -9.11 -22.72 10.80
C GLU A 4 -9.09 -23.64 9.58
N ALA A 5 -8.89 -23.10 8.37
CA ALA A 5 -8.31 -23.79 7.21
C ALA A 5 -8.42 -22.96 5.91
N ALA A 6 -7.32 -22.96 5.16
CA ALA A 6 -7.11 -22.46 3.79
C ALA A 6 -7.05 -20.92 3.66
N CYS A 7 -5.94 -20.30 3.28
CA CYS A 7 -5.13 -20.66 2.12
C CYS A 7 -3.63 -20.68 2.42
N THR A 8 -3.06 -21.88 2.27
CA THR A 8 -1.68 -22.15 1.89
C THR A 8 -1.30 -21.31 0.66
N HIS A 9 -0.65 -20.17 0.85
CA HIS A 9 0.11 -19.57 -0.24
C HIS A 9 1.49 -20.20 -0.23
N GLY A 10 1.60 -21.21 -1.10
CA GLY A 10 2.77 -22.02 -1.31
C GLY A 10 4.03 -21.17 -1.44
N THR A 11 5.02 -21.57 -0.67
CA THR A 11 6.43 -21.29 -0.87
C THR A 11 6.81 -21.64 -2.30
N ALA A 12 6.83 -20.66 -3.20
CA ALA A 12 7.57 -20.74 -4.44
C ALA A 12 8.85 -19.93 -4.26
N CYS A 13 9.98 -20.63 -4.32
CA CYS A 13 11.33 -20.09 -4.30
C CYS A 13 11.48 -19.01 -5.39
N LEU A 14 11.39 -17.73 -5.02
CA LEU A 14 11.77 -16.65 -5.94
C LEU A 14 13.22 -16.31 -5.67
N GLY A 15 14.03 -16.99 -6.48
CA GLY A 15 15.47 -16.85 -6.53
C GLY A 15 15.91 -15.40 -6.57
N HIS A 16 16.90 -15.14 -5.75
CA HIS A 16 17.82 -14.04 -5.88
C HIS A 16 18.42 -14.05 -7.30
N THR A 17 17.88 -13.25 -8.21
CA THR A 17 18.67 -12.73 -9.33
C THR A 17 18.82 -11.25 -9.10
N GLY A 18 19.96 -10.87 -8.52
CA GLY A 18 20.46 -9.53 -8.67
C GLY A 18 20.49 -9.19 -10.16
N ASN A 19 19.91 -8.05 -10.52
CA ASN A 19 20.35 -7.35 -11.70
C ASN A 19 20.67 -5.92 -11.30
N LYS A 20 21.94 -5.54 -11.51
CA LYS A 20 22.33 -4.16 -11.69
C LYS A 20 22.12 -3.85 -13.16
N SER A 21 21.63 -2.65 -13.43
CA SER A 21 21.70 -1.96 -14.72
C SER A 21 20.65 -2.36 -15.76
N ARG A 22 19.70 -1.47 -16.01
CA ARG A 22 19.79 -0.47 -17.10
C ARG A 22 18.55 0.44 -17.05
N GLU A 23 18.79 1.73 -17.24
CA GLU A 23 17.77 2.78 -17.29
C GLU A 23 16.58 2.42 -18.20
N GLY A 24 15.37 2.83 -17.78
CA GLY A 24 14.15 2.68 -18.58
C GLY A 24 13.13 1.66 -18.07
N ARG A 25 13.15 1.30 -16.78
CA ARG A 25 12.01 0.59 -16.17
C ARG A 25 10.85 1.59 -16.09
N SER A 26 9.89 1.47 -16.99
CA SER A 26 8.55 2.04 -16.82
C SER A 26 7.95 1.40 -15.58
N VAL A 27 8.35 1.91 -14.40
CA VAL A 27 7.75 1.57 -13.13
C VAL A 27 6.36 2.17 -13.20
N LEU A 28 5.36 1.31 -13.37
CA LEU A 28 3.98 1.71 -13.16
C LEU A 28 3.89 2.04 -11.67
N VAL A 29 4.21 3.29 -11.32
CA VAL A 29 4.05 3.76 -9.93
C VAL A 29 2.55 3.76 -9.71
N PRO A 30 2.03 2.95 -8.79
CA PRO A 30 0.62 2.98 -8.48
C PRO A 30 0.28 4.38 -7.94
N ASP A 31 -0.83 4.94 -8.42
CA ASP A 31 -1.25 6.27 -8.00
C ASP A 31 -1.48 6.27 -6.47
N PRO A 32 -0.88 7.22 -5.73
CA PRO A 32 -0.94 7.22 -4.27
C PRO A 32 -2.37 7.39 -3.74
N LYS A 33 -3.29 8.00 -4.49
CA LYS A 33 -4.71 8.07 -4.09
C LYS A 33 -5.36 6.70 -4.16
N VAL A 34 -5.11 5.96 -5.24
CA VAL A 34 -5.62 4.58 -5.41
C VAL A 34 -5.11 3.67 -4.30
N VAL A 35 -3.81 3.74 -3.98
CA VAL A 35 -3.19 2.96 -2.89
C VAL A 35 -3.83 3.29 -1.54
N ARG A 36 -4.04 4.59 -1.25
CA ARG A 36 -4.70 5.01 -0.01
C ARG A 36 -6.13 4.48 0.10
N THR A 37 -6.91 4.58 -0.97
CA THR A 37 -8.28 4.04 -1.01
C THR A 37 -8.32 2.53 -0.77
N LEU A 38 -7.40 1.78 -1.37
CA LEU A 38 -7.25 0.35 -1.14
C LEU A 38 -6.94 0.01 0.32
N LEU A 39 -6.01 0.72 0.96
CA LEU A 39 -5.69 0.54 2.38
C LEU A 39 -6.87 0.85 3.29
N THR A 40 -7.62 1.93 3.01
CA THR A 40 -8.82 2.26 3.77
C THR A 40 -9.88 1.16 3.64
N ARG A 41 -10.13 0.66 2.42
CA ARG A 41 -11.08 -0.44 2.19
C ARG A 41 -10.64 -1.71 2.90
N TYR A 42 -9.35 -2.06 2.87
CA TYR A 42 -8.80 -3.20 3.59
C TYR A 42 -9.06 -3.08 5.11
N ALA A 43 -8.82 -1.91 5.69
CA ALA A 43 -9.07 -1.67 7.12
C ALA A 43 -10.55 -1.82 7.48
N SER A 44 -11.46 -1.26 6.68
CA SER A 44 -12.91 -1.42 6.89
C SER A 44 -13.35 -2.88 6.81
N LEU A 45 -12.83 -3.65 5.85
CA LEU A 45 -13.11 -5.08 5.71
C LEU A 45 -12.55 -5.89 6.89
N LYS A 46 -11.34 -5.55 7.38
CA LYS A 46 -10.76 -6.16 8.59
C LYS A 46 -11.63 -5.95 9.83
N ILE A 47 -12.18 -4.75 9.99
CA ILE A 47 -13.08 -4.43 11.11
C ILE A 47 -14.38 -5.24 10.97
N ALA A 48 -15.02 -5.21 9.80
CA ALA A 48 -16.25 -5.96 9.56
C ALA A 48 -16.09 -7.47 9.75
N GLN A 49 -14.94 -8.04 9.34
CA GLN A 49 -14.61 -9.45 9.56
C GLN A 49 -14.45 -9.77 11.05
N ALA A 50 -13.82 -8.88 11.82
CA ALA A 50 -13.65 -9.04 13.26
C ALA A 50 -14.96 -8.89 14.03
N GLU A 51 -15.87 -8.01 13.59
CA GLU A 51 -17.20 -7.83 14.17
C GLU A 51 -18.13 -9.01 13.86
N ARG A 52 -18.09 -9.49 12.63
CA ARG A 52 -18.86 -10.65 12.18
C ARG A 52 -18.08 -11.41 11.11
N GLU A 53 -17.66 -12.62 11.46
CA GLU A 53 -17.06 -13.55 10.51
C GLU A 53 -18.11 -13.97 9.47
N ARG A 54 -18.08 -13.31 8.31
CA ARG A 54 -18.89 -13.67 7.14
C ARG A 54 -18.00 -14.07 5.98
N ALA A 55 -18.45 -15.09 5.25
CA ALA A 55 -17.76 -15.59 4.06
C ALA A 55 -17.67 -14.54 2.94
N GLU A 56 -18.66 -13.65 2.82
CA GLU A 56 -18.63 -12.53 1.87
C GLU A 56 -17.47 -11.57 2.15
N THR A 57 -17.33 -11.14 3.42
CA THR A 57 -16.29 -10.22 3.87
C THR A 57 -14.91 -10.84 3.77
N ALA A 58 -14.78 -12.14 4.07
CA ALA A 58 -13.54 -12.87 3.92
C ALA A 58 -13.07 -12.91 2.45
N ARG A 59 -13.98 -13.15 1.50
CA ARG A 59 -13.66 -13.13 0.07
C ARG A 59 -13.26 -11.75 -0.42
N GLU A 60 -13.97 -10.69 -0.01
CA GLU A 60 -13.57 -9.32 -0.38
C GLU A 60 -12.20 -8.94 0.21
N LEU A 61 -11.92 -9.38 1.43
CA LEU A 61 -10.64 -9.14 2.07
C LEU A 61 -9.49 -9.85 1.34
N GLU A 62 -9.70 -11.08 0.88
CA GLU A 62 -8.74 -11.81 0.04
C GLU A 62 -8.51 -11.10 -1.31
N ASP A 63 -9.57 -10.65 -1.98
CA ASP A 63 -9.48 -9.93 -3.26
C ASP A 63 -8.66 -8.63 -3.14
N VAL A 64 -8.95 -7.83 -2.11
CA VAL A 64 -8.21 -6.61 -1.80
C VAL A 64 -6.75 -6.94 -1.45
N SER A 65 -6.52 -8.00 -0.67
CA SER A 65 -5.16 -8.41 -0.29
C SER A 65 -4.34 -8.86 -1.50
N TYR A 66 -4.95 -9.65 -2.39
CA TYR A 66 -4.33 -10.12 -3.62
C TYR A 66 -3.98 -8.96 -4.55
N THR A 67 -4.93 -8.03 -4.75
CA THR A 67 -4.72 -6.82 -5.55
C THR A 67 -3.56 -5.98 -5.00
N LEU A 68 -3.50 -5.78 -3.68
CA LEU A 68 -2.41 -5.04 -3.04
C LEU A 68 -1.06 -5.73 -3.27
N CYS A 69 -1.03 -7.07 -3.16
CA CYS A 69 0.17 -7.86 -3.32
C CYS A 69 0.73 -7.77 -4.75
N VAL A 70 -0.15 -7.89 -5.76
CA VAL A 70 0.21 -7.76 -7.18
C VAL A 70 0.64 -6.33 -7.50
N MET A 71 -0.10 -5.34 -7.00
CA MET A 71 0.19 -3.92 -7.24
C MET A 71 1.54 -3.51 -6.65
N MET A 72 1.89 -4.03 -5.46
CA MET A 72 3.16 -3.72 -4.79
C MET A 72 4.31 -4.68 -5.14
N GLY A 73 4.03 -5.73 -5.91
CA GLY A 73 5.00 -6.77 -6.27
C GLY A 73 5.60 -7.46 -5.04
N THR A 74 4.76 -7.81 -4.07
CA THR A 74 5.15 -8.46 -2.82
C THR A 74 4.64 -9.89 -2.76
N ALA A 75 5.16 -10.69 -1.82
CA ALA A 75 4.72 -12.08 -1.62
C ALA A 75 3.62 -12.22 -0.54
N GLY A 76 3.40 -11.19 0.28
CA GLY A 76 2.39 -11.23 1.34
C GLY A 76 1.79 -9.87 1.67
N ILE A 77 0.62 -9.89 2.30
CA ILE A 77 -0.17 -8.69 2.63
C ILE A 77 0.55 -7.74 3.58
N HIS A 78 1.29 -8.26 4.56
CA HIS A 78 2.05 -7.42 5.49
C HIS A 78 3.16 -6.63 4.78
N GLU A 79 3.87 -7.28 3.85
CA GLU A 79 4.90 -6.62 3.04
C GLU A 79 4.27 -5.63 2.06
N ALA A 80 3.12 -5.99 1.47
CA ALA A 80 2.35 -5.11 0.60
C ALA A 80 1.97 -3.81 1.31
N ILE A 81 1.42 -3.90 2.54
CA ILE A 81 1.05 -2.75 3.36
C ILE A 81 2.27 -1.90 3.69
N ALA A 82 3.38 -2.51 4.13
CA ALA A 82 4.59 -1.77 4.46
C ALA A 82 5.16 -1.00 3.27
N ARG A 83 5.18 -1.60 2.07
CA ARG A 83 5.61 -0.89 0.86
C ARG A 83 4.62 0.18 0.41
N ALA A 84 3.32 -0.07 0.56
CA ALA A 84 2.28 0.90 0.25
C ALA A 84 2.42 2.13 1.15
N ASP A 85 2.63 1.94 2.45
CA ASP A 85 2.85 3.02 3.42
C ASP A 85 4.13 3.81 3.09
N ALA A 86 5.23 3.13 2.79
CA ALA A 86 6.47 3.77 2.35
C ALA A 86 6.29 4.61 1.07
N LEU A 87 5.50 4.10 0.11
CA LEU A 87 5.14 4.84 -1.11
C LEU A 87 4.33 6.10 -0.77
N LEU A 88 3.32 5.98 0.09
CA LEU A 88 2.49 7.12 0.52
C LEU A 88 3.31 8.18 1.28
N LEU A 89 4.22 7.75 2.16
CA LEU A 89 5.14 8.63 2.88
C LEU A 89 6.10 9.37 1.94
N ALA A 90 6.60 8.69 0.89
CA ALA A 90 7.43 9.30 -0.12
C ALA A 90 6.66 10.30 -0.98
N SER A 91 5.42 9.96 -1.39
CA SER A 91 4.54 10.86 -2.15
C SER A 91 4.10 12.08 -1.33
N GLY A 92 3.85 11.92 -0.02
CA GLY A 92 3.50 13.01 0.88
C GLY A 92 4.63 14.04 1.02
N ARG A 93 5.89 13.57 1.13
CA ARG A 93 7.06 14.46 1.13
C ARG A 93 7.28 15.18 -0.19
N ALA A 94 7.03 14.51 -1.32
CA ALA A 94 7.13 15.16 -2.62
C ALA A 94 6.08 16.27 -2.79
N ALA A 95 4.85 16.07 -2.28
CA ALA A 95 3.81 17.09 -2.33
C ALA A 95 4.13 18.33 -1.47
N ASP A 96 4.73 18.12 -0.29
CA ASP A 96 5.16 19.17 0.65
C ASP A 96 6.27 20.08 0.07
N VAL A 97 7.24 19.50 -0.65
CA VAL A 97 8.33 20.27 -1.29
C VAL A 97 7.83 21.19 -2.40
N THR A 98 6.76 20.81 -3.12
CA THR A 98 6.15 21.69 -4.14
C THR A 98 5.39 22.88 -3.55
N THR A 99 5.10 22.90 -2.24
CA THR A 99 4.48 24.05 -1.58
C THR A 99 5.48 25.06 -1.00
N ASP A 100 6.79 24.80 -1.09
CA ASP A 100 7.84 25.65 -0.51
C ASP A 100 8.56 26.57 -1.53
N THR A 101 8.15 26.58 -2.80
CA THR A 101 8.82 27.40 -3.85
C THR A 101 8.02 28.58 -4.38
N ASP A 102 6.95 29.01 -3.69
CA ASP A 102 6.27 30.28 -3.99
C ASP A 102 6.19 31.20 -2.77
N GLY A 103 7.13 32.14 -2.71
CA GLY A 103 6.84 33.51 -2.29
C GLY A 103 6.79 33.81 -0.79
N GLU A 104 7.92 34.27 -0.27
CA GLU A 104 7.99 35.35 0.72
C GLU A 104 6.83 36.37 0.55
N SER A 105 6.02 36.58 1.60
CA SER A 105 5.43 37.90 1.84
C SER A 105 5.17 38.11 3.32
N GLY A 106 5.91 39.10 3.83
CA GLY A 106 6.17 39.36 5.23
C GLY A 106 4.94 39.50 6.13
N LEU A 107 5.03 38.90 7.30
CA LEU A 107 4.31 39.35 8.47
C LEU A 107 5.30 40.04 9.39
N SER A 108 5.34 41.35 9.17
CA SER A 108 6.13 42.34 9.91
C SER A 108 5.87 42.24 11.40
N LEU A 109 6.96 42.14 12.15
CA LEU A 109 7.05 42.34 13.58
C LEU A 109 6.54 43.74 13.95
N ALA A 110 5.57 43.81 14.86
CA ALA A 110 5.26 45.01 15.63
C ALA A 110 4.84 44.57 17.05
N VAL A 111 5.78 44.65 17.99
CA VAL A 111 5.54 44.65 19.43
C VAL A 111 6.40 45.74 20.06
#